data_AF-A0AA97DBX7-F1
#
_entry.id   AF-A0AA97DBX7-F1
#
_cell.length_a   1.000
_cell.length_b   1.000
_cell.length_c   1.000
_cell.angle_alpha   90.00
_cell.angle_beta   90.00
_cell.angle_gamma   90.00
#
_symmetry.space_group_name_H-M   'P 1'
#
loop_
_entity.id
_entity.type
_entity.pdbx_description
1 polymer ?
#
loop_
_entity_poly.entity_id
_entity_poly.type
_entity_poly.pdbx_seq_one_letter_code
_entity_poly.pdbx_strand_id
1 'polypeptide(L)' 'MSNYDDLVSDFFESYVKSPRSGYTKEGNFTEEVITAAAKLLLNEKVFESEQEMKKEALKDYGIILPAKIFKEN' A
#
# COMPACT_ATOMS: atom_id res chain seq x y z
N MET A 1 15.09 -13.17 1.74
CA MET A 1 14.84 -11.75 2.04
C MET A 1 13.55 -11.42 1.30
N SER A 2 12.43 -11.20 1.97
CA SER A 2 11.28 -10.57 1.28
C SER A 2 11.75 -9.24 0.74
N ASN A 3 11.51 -8.99 -0.53
CA ASN A 3 11.83 -7.71 -1.13
C ASN A 3 10.92 -6.65 -0.48
N TYR A 4 11.42 -5.43 -0.28
CA TYR A 4 10.64 -4.36 0.36
C TYR A 4 9.29 -4.12 -0.36
N ASP A 5 9.29 -4.27 -1.69
CA ASP A 5 8.10 -4.12 -2.53
C ASP A 5 7.06 -5.24 -2.28
N ASP A 6 7.50 -6.44 -1.89
CA ASP A 6 6.60 -7.54 -1.52
C ASP A 6 5.83 -7.17 -0.24
N LEU A 7 6.54 -6.67 0.78
CA LEU A 7 5.92 -6.29 2.05
C LEU A 7 4.95 -5.11 1.90
N VAL A 8 5.30 -4.14 1.05
CA VAL A 8 4.37 -3.05 0.70
C VAL A 8 3.13 -3.60 0.02
N SER A 9 3.29 -4.53 -0.92
CA SER A 9 2.17 -5.15 -1.62
C SER A 9 1.30 -5.96 -0.67
N ASP A 10 1.89 -6.80 0.18
CA ASP A 10 1.19 -7.60 1.19
C ASP A 10 0.39 -6.73 2.17
N PHE A 11 0.94 -5.58 2.58
CA PHE A 11 0.23 -4.62 3.41
C PHE A 11 -1.04 -4.13 2.70
N PHE A 12 -0.95 -3.65 1.47
CA PHE A 12 -2.12 -3.15 0.75
C PHE A 12 -3.10 -4.27 0.34
N GLU A 13 -2.61 -5.46 0.02
CA GLU A 13 -3.41 -6.64 -0.30
C GLU A 13 -4.27 -7.12 0.86
N SER A 14 -3.82 -6.89 2.10
CA SER A 14 -4.62 -7.21 3.29
C SER A 14 -5.92 -6.40 3.39
N TYR A 15 -6.01 -5.27 2.67
CA TYR A 15 -7.20 -4.41 2.64
C TYR A 15 -7.89 -4.36 1.28
N VAL A 16 -7.14 -4.42 0.17
CA VAL A 16 -7.66 -4.20 -1.19
C VAL A 16 -7.19 -5.31 -2.12
N LYS A 17 -8.14 -5.93 -2.82
CA LYS A 17 -7.82 -6.86 -3.91
C LYS A 17 -7.71 -6.12 -5.23
N SER A 18 -6.66 -6.41 -5.99
CA SER A 18 -6.47 -5.90 -7.36
C SER A 18 -6.68 -7.02 -8.39
N PRO A 19 -7.21 -6.74 -9.60
CA PRO A 19 -7.17 -7.69 -10.71
C PRO A 19 -5.72 -7.96 -11.13
N ARG A 20 -5.49 -9.06 -11.87
CA ARG A 20 -4.14 -9.49 -12.28
C ARG A 20 -3.34 -8.43 -13.06
N SER A 21 -4.03 -7.51 -13.73
CA SER A 21 -3.41 -6.37 -14.43
C SER A 21 -2.77 -5.34 -13.50
N GLY A 22 -3.10 -5.35 -12.21
CA GLY A 22 -2.56 -4.48 -11.19
C GLY A 22 -1.27 -4.96 -10.54
N TYR A 23 -0.70 -6.05 -11.04
CA TYR A 23 0.53 -6.64 -10.52
C TYR A 23 1.67 -6.49 -11.54
N THR A 24 2.88 -6.32 -11.03
CA THR A 24 4.11 -6.43 -11.81
C THR A 24 4.34 -7.87 -12.26
N LYS A 25 5.33 -8.08 -13.13
CA LYS A 25 5.74 -9.44 -13.55
C LYS A 25 6.26 -10.28 -12.38
N GLU A 26 6.68 -9.64 -11.29
CA GLU A 26 7.22 -10.28 -10.09
C GLU A 26 6.12 -10.65 -9.08
N GLY A 27 4.87 -10.23 -9.32
CA GLY A 27 3.73 -10.58 -8.47
C GLY A 27 3.42 -9.56 -7.37
N ASN A 28 4.07 -8.39 -7.40
CA ASN A 28 3.81 -7.28 -6.47
C ASN A 28 2.83 -6.29 -7.08
N PHE A 29 2.14 -5.49 -6.26
CA PHE A 29 1.36 -4.38 -6.78
C PHE A 29 2.22 -3.37 -7.54
N THR A 30 1.68 -2.83 -8.63
CA THR A 30 2.30 -1.68 -9.29
C THR A 30 2.21 -0.45 -8.40
N GLU A 31 3.10 0.52 -8.61
CA GLU A 31 3.07 1.80 -7.88
C GLU A 31 1.73 2.55 -8.06
N GLU A 32 1.13 2.45 -9.23
CA GLU A 32 -0.20 3.01 -9.51
C GLU A 32 -1.28 2.38 -8.62
N VAL A 33 -1.26 1.05 -8.48
CA VAL A 33 -2.20 0.31 -7.63
C VAL A 33 -1.98 0.64 -6.16
N ILE A 34 -0.72 0.69 -5.71
CA ILE A 34 -0.37 1.08 -4.33
C ILE A 34 -0.91 2.49 -4.01
N THR A 35 -0.70 3.45 -4.92
CA THR A 35 -1.17 4.83 -4.77
C THR A 35 -2.70 4.91 -4.76
N ALA A 36 -3.36 4.17 -5.66
CA ALA A 36 -4.82 4.10 -5.70
C ALA A 36 -5.40 3.44 -4.44
N ALA A 37 -4.79 2.35 -3.96
CA ALA A 37 -5.20 1.66 -2.75
C ALA A 37 -5.08 2.55 -1.52
N ALA A 38 -3.95 3.25 -1.35
CA ALA A 38 -3.79 4.19 -0.24
C ALA A 38 -4.87 5.29 -0.25
N LYS A 39 -5.16 5.88 -1.42
CA LYS A 39 -6.23 6.88 -1.57
C LYS A 39 -7.61 6.29 -1.25
N LEU A 40 -7.89 5.09 -1.73
CA LEU A 40 -9.15 4.40 -1.45
C LEU A 40 -9.33 4.17 0.05
N LEU A 41 -8.32 3.67 0.74
CA LEU A 41 -8.38 3.37 2.17
C LEU A 41 -8.57 4.61 3.04
N LEU A 42 -8.04 5.76 2.61
CA LEU A 42 -8.29 7.05 3.26
C LEU A 42 -9.70 7.57 2.95
N ASN A 43 -10.15 7.48 1.70
CA ASN A 43 -11.47 7.96 1.29
C ASN A 43 -12.61 7.15 1.93
N GLU A 44 -12.44 5.84 2.04
CA GLU A 44 -13.39 4.92 2.68
C GLU A 44 -13.26 4.92 4.21
N LYS A 45 -12.37 5.75 4.77
CA LYS A 45 -12.10 5.86 6.22
C LYS A 45 -11.73 4.53 6.87
N VAL A 46 -11.03 3.66 6.15
CA VAL A 46 -10.35 2.49 6.76
C VAL A 46 -9.23 2.98 7.67
N PHE A 47 -8.57 4.07 7.28
CA PHE A 47 -7.69 4.86 8.13
C PHE A 47 -8.20 6.30 8.18
N GLU A 48 -8.16 6.91 9.37
CA GLU A 48 -8.55 8.31 9.61
C GLU A 48 -7.50 9.30 9.07
N SER A 49 -6.25 8.85 8.88
CA SER A 49 -5.19 9.69 8.33
C SER A 49 -4.04 8.88 7.72
N GLU A 50 -3.22 9.52 6.89
CA GLU A 50 -1.98 8.92 6.40
C GLU A 50 -1.03 8.51 7.53
N GLN A 51 -1.01 9.28 8.62
CA GLN A 51 -0.13 9.00 9.76
C GLN A 51 -0.56 7.71 10.47
N GLU A 52 -1.86 7.44 10.55
CA GLU A 52 -2.37 6.20 11.10
C GLU A 52 -2.01 5.01 10.21
N MET A 53 -2.23 5.11 8.90
CA MET A 53 -1.83 4.08 7.94
C MET A 53 -0.32 3.78 8.01
N LYS A 54 0.52 4.82 8.10
CA LYS A 54 1.98 4.68 8.25
C LYS A 54 2.35 3.98 9.57
N LYS A 55 1.63 4.25 10.66
CA LYS A 55 1.85 3.58 11.95
C LYS A 55 1.47 2.11 11.88
N GLU A 56 0.35 1.78 11.24
CA GLU A 56 -0.11 0.40 11.13
C GLU A 56 0.83 -0.42 10.23
N ALA A 57 1.26 0.12 9.10
CA ALA A 57 2.26 -0.52 8.23
C ALA A 57 3.59 -0.79 8.96
N LEU A 58 4.03 0.16 9.80
CA LEU A 58 5.22 -0.03 10.62
C LEU A 58 5.02 -1.09 11.71
N LYS A 59 3.84 -1.12 12.33
CA LYS A 59 3.52 -2.04 13.44
C LYS A 59 3.37 -3.48 12.97
N ASP A 60 2.62 -3.70 11.89
CA ASP A 60 2.20 -5.03 11.48
C ASP A 60 3.15 -5.67 10.46
N TYR A 61 3.81 -4.83 9.63
CA TYR A 61 4.69 -5.29 8.55
C TYR A 61 6.14 -4.82 8.71
N GLY A 62 6.43 -3.97 9.70
CA GLY A 62 7.80 -3.45 9.92
C GLY A 62 8.29 -2.51 8.81
N ILE A 63 7.40 -1.97 7.98
CA ILE A 63 7.75 -1.14 6.82
C ILE A 63 7.39 0.32 7.01
N ILE A 64 8.24 1.19 6.46
CA ILE A 64 7.95 2.61 6.32
C ILE A 64 7.37 2.82 4.93
N LEU A 65 6.10 3.24 4.83
CA LEU A 65 5.48 3.49 3.54
C LEU A 65 6.15 4.67 2.80
N PRO A 66 6.44 4.54 1.50
CA PRO A 66 7.01 5.62 0.70
C PRO A 66 6.13 6.87 0.71
N ALA A 67 6.71 8.03 0.99
CA ALA A 67 5.97 9.30 1.01
C ALA A 67 5.32 9.64 -0.35
N LYS A 68 5.88 9.13 -1.46
CA LYS A 68 5.38 9.34 -2.82
C LYS A 68 3.96 8.78 -3.04
N ILE A 69 3.56 7.75 -2.29
CA ILE A 69 2.21 7.16 -2.33
C ILE A 69 1.14 8.20 -1.97
N PHE A 70 1.50 9.15 -1.11
CA PHE A 70 0.59 10.15 -0.56
C PHE A 70 0.68 11.51 -1.24
N LYS A 71 1.56 11.67 -2.23
CA LYS A 71 1.65 12.94 -2.95
C LYS A 71 0.49 13.08 -3.94
N GLU A 72 -0.16 14.24 -3.93
CA GLU A 72 -1.03 14.65 -5.02
C GLU A 72 -0.16 14.89 -6.26
N ASN A 73 -0.45 14.16 -7.34
CA ASN A 73 0.01 14.51 -8.69
C ASN A 73 -0.91 15.57 -9.26
#